data_AF-A0AA46PMT4-F1
#
_entry.id   AF-A0AA46PMT4-F1
#
_cell.length_a   1.000
_cell.length_b   1.000
_cell.length_c   1.000
_cell.angle_alpha   90.00
_cell.angle_beta   90.00
_cell.angle_gamma   90.00
#
_symmetry.space_group_name_H-M   'P 1'
#
loop_
_entity.id
_entity.type
_entity.pdbx_description
1 polymer ?
#
loop_
_entity_poly.entity_id
_entity_poly.type
_entity_poly.pdbx_seq_one_letter_code
_entity_poly.pdbx_strand_id
1 'polypeptide(L)'
;MAKTFFPKMFIMVPASAPHPKNTQYKVSIGEELWSDNRNPVIKIQMVYNGEIAGRRSPSYPLGTDDFQRVMLAVEKLIAKSQDNEIEII
;
A
#
# COMPACT_ATOMS: atom_id res chain seq x y z
N MET A 1 -3.07 -19.16 2.27
CA MET A 1 -2.51 -17.99 2.99
C MET A 1 -1.38 -17.41 2.15
N ALA A 2 -1.34 -16.10 1.92
CA ALA A 2 -0.25 -15.46 1.18
C ALA A 2 1.09 -15.68 1.89
N LYS A 3 2.08 -16.24 1.20
CA LYS A 3 3.39 -16.55 1.81
C LYS A 3 4.37 -15.39 1.72
N THR A 4 4.40 -14.71 0.58
CA THR A 4 5.38 -13.66 0.27
C THR A 4 4.74 -12.60 -0.59
N PHE A 5 5.08 -11.33 -0.33
CA PHE A 5 4.69 -10.18 -1.14
C PHE A 5 5.91 -9.60 -1.86
N PHE A 6 5.79 -9.37 -3.16
CA PHE A 6 6.81 -8.81 -4.04
C PHE A 6 6.35 -7.43 -4.52
N PRO A 7 6.76 -6.33 -3.86
CA PRO A 7 6.34 -4.98 -4.25
C PRO A 7 6.99 -4.57 -5.58
N LYS A 8 6.22 -3.93 -6.47
CA LYS A 8 6.71 -3.36 -7.73
C LYS A 8 6.81 -1.83 -7.66
N MET A 9 5.81 -1.20 -7.05
CA MET A 9 5.77 0.25 -6.86
C MET A 9 4.96 0.61 -5.61
N PHE A 10 5.21 1.77 -5.03
CA PHE A 10 4.52 2.22 -3.83
C PHE A 10 4.46 3.75 -3.70
N ILE A 11 3.53 4.22 -2.88
CA ILE A 11 3.43 5.58 -2.38
C ILE A 11 3.38 5.53 -0.85
N MET A 12 4.13 6.42 -0.20
CA MET A 12 4.09 6.60 1.25
C MET A 12 3.12 7.73 1.59
N VAL A 13 2.17 7.48 2.48
CA VAL A 13 1.17 8.45 2.94
C VAL A 13 1.39 8.69 4.43
N PRO A 14 1.73 9.90 4.89
CA PRO A 14 1.86 10.20 6.32
C PRO A 14 0.56 9.94 7.07
N ALA A 15 0.63 9.28 8.22
CA ALA A 15 -0.53 9.05 9.06
C ALA A 15 -0.73 10.21 10.05
N SER A 16 -1.99 10.51 10.36
CA SER A 16 -2.38 11.55 11.32
C SER A 16 -2.38 11.00 12.75
N ALA A 17 -2.39 11.92 13.73
CA ALA A 17 -2.71 11.57 15.12
C ALA A 17 -4.07 10.84 15.18
N PRO A 18 -4.26 9.87 16.09
CA PRO A 18 -3.42 9.52 17.23
C PRO A 18 -2.35 8.47 16.93
N HIS A 19 -2.03 8.17 15.65
CA HIS A 19 -0.87 7.34 15.37
C HIS A 19 0.40 8.01 15.93
N PRO A 20 1.38 7.23 16.39
CA PRO A 20 2.68 7.78 16.81
C PRO A 20 3.31 8.64 15.71
N LYS A 21 4.19 9.57 16.10
CA LYS A 21 5.00 10.33 15.13
C LYS A 21 5.75 9.37 14.21
N ASN A 22 6.01 9.82 12.98
CA ASN A 22 6.68 9.04 11.93
C ASN A 22 5.95 7.74 11.57
N THR A 23 4.62 7.73 11.70
CA THR A 23 3.77 6.67 11.15
C THR A 23 3.37 7.01 9.73
N GLN A 24 3.40 6.02 8.84
CA GLN A 24 2.98 6.15 7.45
C GLN A 24 2.19 4.92 7.00
N TYR A 25 1.33 5.08 6.01
CA TYR A 25 0.80 3.98 5.21
C TYR A 25 1.68 3.80 3.99
N LYS A 26 2.16 2.58 3.76
CA LYS A 26 2.79 2.19 2.51
C LYS A 26 1.75 1.52 1.62
N VAL A 27 1.29 2.25 0.61
CA VAL A 27 0.36 1.74 -0.41
C VAL A 27 1.19 1.21 -1.56
N SER A 28 1.04 -0.06 -1.90
CA SER A 28 1.87 -0.72 -2.91
C SER A 28 1.01 -1.48 -3.93
N ILE A 29 1.45 -1.50 -5.19
CA ILE A 29 1.08 -2.52 -6.16
C ILE A 29 2.23 -3.52 -6.26
N GLY A 30 1.90 -4.80 -6.22
CA GLY A 30 2.87 -5.89 -6.30
C GLY A 30 2.19 -7.23 -6.52
N GLU A 31 2.92 -8.31 -6.25
CA GLU A 31 2.40 -9.67 -6.39
C GLU A 31 2.43 -10.38 -5.05
N GLU A 32 1.36 -11.10 -4.71
CA GLU A 32 1.38 -12.07 -3.62
C GLU A 32 1.41 -13.50 -4.15
N LEU A 33 2.27 -14.31 -3.52
CA LEU A 33 2.30 -15.74 -3.77
C LEU A 33 1.16 -16.42 -2.99
N TRP A 34 0.12 -16.83 -3.70
CA TRP A 34 -0.99 -17.62 -3.19
C TRP A 34 -0.90 -19.02 -3.80
N SER A 35 -0.65 -20.02 -2.96
CA SER A 35 -0.23 -21.36 -3.41
C SER A 35 1.02 -21.24 -4.29
N ASP A 36 0.93 -21.59 -5.57
CA ASP A 36 2.06 -21.52 -6.52
C ASP A 36 1.90 -20.39 -7.56
N ASN A 37 0.85 -19.57 -7.44
CA ASN A 37 0.55 -18.50 -8.37
C ASN A 37 0.90 -17.12 -7.78
N ARG A 38 1.49 -16.27 -8.61
CA ARG A 38 1.68 -14.86 -8.32
C ARG A 38 0.45 -14.07 -8.75
N ASN A 39 -0.20 -13.43 -7.80
CA ASN A 39 -1.42 -12.69 -8.05
C ASN A 39 -1.15 -11.19 -7.84
N PRO A 40 -1.45 -10.33 -8.82
CA PRO A 40 -1.31 -8.89 -8.64
C PRO A 40 -2.29 -8.41 -7.58
N VAL A 41 -1.80 -7.60 -6.64
CA VAL A 41 -2.60 -7.04 -5.55
C VAL A 41 -2.21 -5.61 -5.25
N ILE A 42 -3.17 -4.88 -4.70
CA ILE A 42 -2.90 -3.66 -3.93
C ILE A 42 -2.74 -4.08 -2.47
N LYS A 43 -1.67 -3.60 -1.84
CA LYS A 43 -1.38 -3.89 -0.44
C LYS A 43 -1.10 -2.60 0.32
N ILE A 44 -1.80 -2.43 1.45
CA ILE A 44 -1.61 -1.31 2.36
C ILE A 44 -0.98 -1.86 3.64
N GLN A 45 0.19 -1.34 4.00
CA GLN A 45 0.91 -1.74 5.20
C GLN A 45 1.21 -0.52 6.06
N MET A 46 1.07 -0.66 7.38
CA MET A 46 1.53 0.36 8.31
C MET A 46 3.05 0.35 8.38
N VAL A 47 3.64 1.54 8.50
CA VAL A 47 5.07 1.75 8.71
C VAL A 47 5.24 2.62 9.95
N TYR A 48 6.01 2.15 10.92
CA TYR A 48 6.35 2.89 12.13
C TYR A 48 7.85 3.10 12.16
N ASN A 49 8.31 4.35 12.23
CA ASN A 49 9.75 4.69 12.24
C ASN A 49 10.56 4.06 11.10
N GLY A 50 9.97 3.98 9.90
CA GLY A 50 10.60 3.38 8.72
C GLY A 50 10.48 1.85 8.61
N GLU A 51 9.95 1.17 9.62
CA GLU A 51 9.78 -0.29 9.62
C GLU A 51 8.34 -0.72 9.33
N ILE A 52 8.17 -1.72 8.46
CA ILE A 52 6.85 -2.27 8.13
C ILE A 52 6.30 -3.05 9.33
N ALA A 53 5.09 -2.70 9.76
CA ALA A 53 4.41 -3.26 10.91
C ALA A 53 3.75 -4.62 10.60
N GLY A 54 4.56 -5.62 10.25
CA GLY A 54 4.18 -7.04 10.16
C GLY A 54 2.75 -7.33 9.67
N ARG A 55 2.01 -8.15 10.43
CA ARG A 55 0.63 -8.56 10.17
C ARG A 55 -0.38 -7.69 10.93
N ARG A 56 -0.37 -6.37 10.69
CA ARG A 56 -1.38 -5.45 11.23
C ARG A 56 -2.25 -4.92 10.10
N SER A 57 -3.56 -4.96 10.30
CA SER A 57 -4.48 -4.24 9.42
C SER A 57 -4.28 -2.74 9.60
N PRO A 58 -4.29 -1.94 8.52
CA PRO A 58 -4.24 -0.49 8.64
C PRO A 58 -5.55 0.01 9.27
N SER A 59 -5.41 0.93 10.22
CA SER A 59 -6.54 1.65 10.81
C SER A 59 -6.46 3.11 10.42
N TYR A 60 -7.61 3.71 10.11
CA TYR A 60 -7.75 5.11 9.73
C TYR A 60 -8.47 5.85 10.86
N PRO A 61 -7.81 6.81 11.54
CA PRO A 61 -8.44 7.56 12.62
C PRO A 61 -9.70 8.30 12.15
N LEU A 62 -10.78 8.22 12.93
CA LEU A 62 -11.98 9.01 12.66
C LEU A 62 -11.67 10.50 12.88
N GLY A 63 -12.25 11.35 12.03
CA GLY A 63 -12.03 12.80 12.07
C GLY A 63 -10.77 13.28 11.36
N THR A 64 -10.02 12.38 10.71
CA THR A 64 -8.92 12.73 9.80
C THR A 64 -9.26 12.33 8.35
N ASP A 65 -8.42 12.73 7.41
CA ASP A 65 -8.56 12.41 5.98
C ASP A 65 -7.65 11.24 5.53
N ASP A 66 -7.13 10.45 6.48
CA ASP A 66 -6.14 9.41 6.21
C ASP A 66 -6.66 8.37 5.22
N PHE A 67 -7.91 7.94 5.38
CA PHE A 67 -8.54 7.00 4.46
C PHE A 67 -8.58 7.56 3.03
N GLN A 68 -9.03 8.81 2.87
CA GLN A 68 -9.13 9.49 1.59
C GLN A 68 -7.77 9.63 0.91
N ARG A 69 -6.73 10.04 1.67
CA ARG A 69 -5.36 10.15 1.13
C ARG A 69 -4.77 8.80 0.73
N VAL A 70 -5.08 7.74 1.48
CA VAL A 70 -4.67 6.38 1.13
C VAL A 70 -5.40 5.88 -0.13
N MET A 71 -6.71 6.09 -0.25
CA MET A 71 -7.47 5.72 -1.45
C MET A 71 -7.01 6.50 -2.68
N LEU A 72 -6.72 7.81 -2.54
CA LEU A 72 -6.14 8.61 -3.63
C LEU A 72 -4.77 8.07 -4.07
N ALA A 73 -3.95 7.59 -3.13
CA ALA A 73 -2.68 6.95 -3.47
C ALA A 73 -2.88 5.60 -4.19
N VAL A 74 -3.93 4.84 -3.84
CA VAL A 74 -4.32 3.63 -4.57
C VAL A 74 -4.70 3.96 -6.01
N GLU A 75 -5.59 4.94 -6.22
CA GLU A 75 -6.03 5.37 -7.56
C GLU A 75 -4.84 5.81 -8.43
N LYS A 76 -3.92 6.61 -7.87
CA LYS A 76 -2.70 7.03 -8.56
C LYS A 76 -1.82 5.85 -8.99
N LEU A 77 -1.68 4.84 -8.14
CA LEU A 77 -0.90 3.65 -8.48
C LEU A 77 -1.58 2.81 -9.57
N ILE A 78 -2.91 2.68 -9.55
CA ILE A 78 -3.68 1.98 -10.58
C ILE A 78 -3.54 2.68 -11.93
N ALA A 79 -3.73 3.99 -11.97
CA ALA A 79 -3.58 4.76 -13.21
C ALA A 79 -2.17 4.57 -13.80
N LYS A 80 -1.14 4.69 -12.95
CA LYS A 80 0.25 4.46 -13.37
C LYS A 80 0.52 3.04 -13.85
N SER A 81 -0.13 2.02 -13.28
CA SER A 81 0.06 0.64 -13.75
C SER A 81 -0.52 0.43 -15.14
N GLN A 82 -1.64 1.08 -15.45
CA GLN A 82 -2.30 0.98 -16.75
C GLN A 82 -1.50 1.73 -17.84
N ASP A 83 -0.95 2.90 -17.53
CA ASP A 83 -0.09 3.64 -18.46
C ASP A 83 1.16 2.82 -18.85
N ASN A 84 1.76 2.11 -17.90
CA ASN A 84 2.92 1.24 -18.15
C ASN A 84 2.61 0.00 -19.00
N GLU A 85 1.36 -0.47 -19.06
CA GLU A 85 0.96 -1.59 -19.93
C GLU A 85 0.76 -1.14 -21.39
N ILE A 86 0.59 0.17 -21.63
CA ILE A 86 0.36 0.75 -22.96
C ILE A 86 1.69 1.02 -23.70
N GLU A 87 2.83 1.07 -23.00
CA GLU A 87 4.16 1.32 -23.59
C GLU A 87 4.80 0.10 -24.30
N ILE A 88 4.06 -0.97 -24.59
CA ILE A 88 4.57 -2.12 -25.33
C ILE A 88 3.95 -2.14 -26.74
N ILE A 89 4.65 -1.54 -27.72
CA ILE A 89 4.41 -1.68 -29.17
C ILE A 89 5.70 -2.20 -29.82
#